data_AF-A0A534SD02-F1
#
_entry.id   AF-A0A534SD02-F1
#
_cell.length_a   1.000
_cell.length_b   1.000
_cell.length_c   1.000
_cell.angle_alpha   90.00
_cell.angle_beta   90.00
_cell.angle_gamma   90.00
#
_symmetry.space_group_name_H-M   'P 1'
#
loop_
_entity.id
_entity.type
_entity.pdbx_description
1 polymer ?
#
loop_
_entity_poly.entity_id
_entity_poly.type
_entity_poly.pdbx_seq_one_letter_code
_entity_poly.pdbx_strand_id
1 'polypeptide(L)'
;MRMMLPACRDRRSVDHFLTRFFREYRLGDFRRAIGRVSRFYGLRPPRVAWFEYLDWGRTAGRTYENGAVHLVHPENWKNGRKYNSERQWIHTVYHEMGHYVLWADAERKADNFAYRFVRGVSANGRDADGTAHAPVAASRARRKRPGLTRRRLRRRPRRSRSR
;
A
#
# COMPACT_ATOMS: atom_id res chain seq x y z
N MET A 1 11.82 3.50 8.62
CA MET A 1 10.34 3.48 8.69
C MET A 1 9.84 2.17 8.07
N ARG A 2 8.96 1.41 8.72
CA ARG A 2 8.40 0.18 8.12
C ARG A 2 7.22 0.55 7.23
N MET A 3 7.34 0.37 5.92
CA MET A 3 6.21 0.58 5.01
C MET A 3 5.17 -0.53 5.20
N MET A 4 3.89 -0.16 5.20
CA MET A 4 2.82 -1.14 5.11
C MET A 4 2.89 -1.80 3.74
N LEU A 5 2.71 -3.11 3.68
CA LEU A 5 2.73 -3.85 2.42
C LEU A 5 1.33 -4.43 2.12
N PRO A 6 0.95 -4.57 0.84
CA PRO A 6 -0.28 -5.28 0.48
C PRO A 6 -0.26 -6.73 0.96
N ALA A 7 -1.45 -7.32 1.07
CA ALA A 7 -1.60 -8.73 1.39
C ALA A 7 -0.83 -9.61 0.38
N CYS A 8 -0.40 -10.81 0.81
CA CYS A 8 0.38 -11.72 -0.04
C CYS A 8 -0.32 -12.03 -1.38
N ARG A 9 -1.64 -12.16 -1.37
CA ARG A 9 -2.45 -12.40 -2.58
C ARG A 9 -2.32 -11.26 -3.60
N ASP A 10 -2.37 -10.02 -3.13
CA ASP A 10 -2.26 -8.85 -4.01
C ASP A 10 -0.85 -8.74 -4.56
N ARG A 11 0.17 -8.98 -3.72
CA ARG A 11 1.57 -9.00 -4.14
C ARG A 11 1.83 -10.06 -5.22
N ARG A 12 1.33 -11.29 -5.04
CA ARG A 12 1.41 -12.33 -6.08
C ARG A 12 0.71 -11.94 -7.38
N SER A 13 -0.41 -11.22 -7.30
CA SER A 13 -1.12 -10.75 -8.49
C SER A 13 -0.33 -9.67 -9.23
N VAL A 14 0.26 -8.72 -8.49
CA VAL A 14 1.15 -7.69 -9.04
C VAL A 14 2.35 -8.35 -9.73
N ASP A 15 2.98 -9.29 -9.05
CA ASP A 15 4.13 -10.04 -9.57
C ASP A 15 3.79 -10.78 -10.86
N HIS A 16 2.67 -11.48 -10.89
CA HIS A 16 2.18 -12.15 -12.09
C HIS A 16 1.98 -11.18 -13.27
N PHE A 17 1.39 -10.01 -13.05
CA PHE A 17 1.24 -8.99 -14.10
C PHE A 17 2.58 -8.46 -14.59
N LEU A 18 3.55 -8.24 -13.69
CA LEU A 18 4.89 -7.79 -14.07
C LEU A 18 5.65 -8.86 -14.85
N THR A 19 5.55 -10.13 -14.46
CA THR A 19 6.10 -11.27 -15.22
C THR A 19 5.51 -11.33 -16.62
N ARG A 20 4.17 -11.23 -16.77
CA ARG A 20 3.53 -11.23 -18.09
C ARG A 20 3.95 -10.03 -18.93
N PHE A 21 4.04 -8.86 -18.32
CA PHE A 21 4.57 -7.68 -19.01
C PHE A 21 6.01 -7.89 -19.47
N PHE A 22 6.90 -8.41 -18.61
CA PHE A 22 8.29 -8.63 -18.96
C PHE A 22 8.43 -9.62 -20.13
N ARG A 23 7.65 -10.71 -20.13
CA ARG A 23 7.75 -11.76 -21.14
C ARG A 23 7.08 -11.39 -22.46
N GLU A 24 5.88 -10.82 -22.39
CA GLU A 24 4.99 -10.63 -23.56
C GLU A 24 4.80 -9.16 -23.94
N TYR A 25 5.46 -8.22 -23.25
CA TYR A 25 5.32 -6.77 -23.42
C TYR A 25 3.87 -6.24 -23.38
N ARG A 26 3.00 -6.88 -22.57
CA ARG A 26 1.61 -6.47 -22.39
C ARG A 26 1.49 -5.22 -21.51
N LEU A 27 1.56 -4.03 -22.10
CA LEU A 27 1.50 -2.76 -21.35
C LEU A 27 0.27 -2.62 -20.43
N GLY A 28 -0.85 -3.27 -20.78
CA GLY A 28 -2.03 -3.35 -19.93
C GLY A 28 -1.79 -4.06 -18.58
N ASP A 29 -0.95 -5.10 -18.57
CA ASP A 29 -0.58 -5.79 -17.33
C ASP A 29 0.33 -4.93 -16.47
N PHE A 30 1.29 -4.22 -17.08
CA PHE A 30 2.10 -3.24 -16.34
C PHE A 30 1.24 -2.17 -15.67
N ARG A 31 0.31 -1.55 -16.42
CA ARG A 31 -0.63 -0.55 -15.86
C ARG A 31 -1.46 -1.13 -14.71
N ARG A 32 -1.93 -2.38 -14.83
CA ARG A 32 -2.66 -3.07 -13.75
C ARG A 32 -1.79 -3.27 -12.50
N ALA A 33 -0.55 -3.72 -12.68
CA ALA A 33 0.41 -3.93 -11.59
C ALA A 33 0.66 -2.63 -10.83
N ILE A 34 1.07 -1.57 -11.54
CA ILE A 34 1.38 -0.27 -10.96
C ILE A 34 0.13 0.35 -10.31
N GLY A 35 -1.02 0.30 -11.00
CA GLY A 35 -2.28 0.81 -10.47
C GLY A 35 -2.72 0.13 -9.16
N ARG A 36 -2.50 -1.18 -9.03
CA ARG A 36 -2.77 -1.91 -7.77
C ARG A 36 -1.86 -1.45 -6.63
N VAL A 37 -0.57 -1.28 -6.91
CA VAL A 37 0.39 -0.78 -5.91
C VAL A 37 0.03 0.64 -5.48
N SER A 38 -0.16 1.56 -6.43
CA SER A 38 -0.53 2.95 -6.13
C SER A 38 -1.84 3.04 -5.34
N ARG A 39 -2.87 2.28 -5.74
CA ARG A 39 -4.16 2.25 -5.04
C ARG A 39 -4.04 1.81 -3.59
N PHE A 40 -3.19 0.81 -3.30
CA PHE A 40 -2.97 0.36 -1.92
C PHE A 40 -2.45 1.49 -1.01
N TYR A 41 -1.60 2.36 -1.54
CA TYR A 41 -1.07 3.51 -0.81
C TYR A 41 -1.92 4.78 -0.93
N GLY A 42 -3.06 4.74 -1.63
CA GLY A 42 -3.90 5.92 -1.87
C GLY A 42 -3.27 6.94 -2.82
N LEU A 43 -2.31 6.51 -3.66
CA LEU A 43 -1.57 7.37 -4.58
C LEU A 43 -2.16 7.30 -5.99
N ARG A 44 -1.91 8.36 -6.78
CA ARG A 44 -2.08 8.28 -8.23
C ARG A 44 -1.02 7.33 -8.83
N PRO A 45 -1.28 6.70 -9.99
CA PRO A 45 -0.23 5.98 -10.70
C PRO A 45 0.90 6.94 -11.14
N PRO A 46 2.18 6.57 -10.99
CA PRO A 46 3.30 7.38 -11.46
C PRO A 46 3.31 7.48 -12.99
N ARG A 47 3.99 8.52 -13.49
CA ARG A 47 4.29 8.66 -14.92
C ARG A 47 5.54 7.84 -15.25
N VAL A 48 5.35 6.73 -15.96
CA VAL A 48 6.46 5.85 -16.34
C VAL A 48 6.95 6.17 -17.75
N ALA A 49 8.26 6.34 -17.90
CA ALA A 49 8.94 6.49 -19.19
C ALA A 49 9.95 5.37 -19.38
N TRP A 50 10.05 4.88 -20.62
CA TRP A 50 10.87 3.73 -21.00
C TRP A 50 12.13 4.19 -21.73
N PHE A 51 13.27 3.62 -21.37
CA PHE A 51 14.56 3.94 -21.95
C PHE A 51 15.28 2.69 -22.45
N GLU A 52 16.14 2.88 -23.45
CA GLU A 52 16.98 1.82 -23.98
C GLU A 52 18.08 1.45 -23.00
N TYR A 53 18.80 2.47 -22.56
CA TYR A 53 19.76 2.42 -21.49
C TYR A 53 19.57 3.65 -20.60
N LEU A 54 19.95 3.54 -19.34
CA LEU A 54 20.07 4.70 -18.47
C LEU A 54 21.58 5.01 -18.39
N ASP A 55 21.98 6.14 -18.98
CA ASP A 55 23.39 6.55 -19.15
C ASP A 55 24.12 6.87 -17.85
N TRP A 56 23.53 6.57 -16.70
CA TRP A 56 24.05 6.94 -15.39
C TRP A 56 24.94 5.88 -14.75
N GLY A 57 25.34 4.86 -15.53
CA GLY A 57 26.39 3.90 -15.19
C GLY A 57 26.16 3.01 -13.97
N ARG A 58 25.12 3.28 -13.16
CA ARG A 58 24.88 2.62 -11.87
C ARG A 58 23.43 2.27 -11.58
N THR A 59 22.44 2.84 -12.28
CA THR A 59 21.03 2.65 -11.93
C THR A 59 20.23 2.04 -13.08
N ALA A 60 19.42 1.04 -12.74
CA ALA A 60 18.52 0.32 -13.64
C ALA A 60 17.12 0.97 -13.76
N GLY A 61 16.87 1.95 -12.89
CA GLY A 61 15.71 2.82 -12.87
C GLY A 61 16.07 4.15 -12.22
N ARG A 62 15.15 5.13 -12.29
CA ARG A 62 15.16 6.28 -11.40
C ARG A 62 13.76 6.80 -11.19
N THR A 63 13.49 7.16 -9.95
CA THR A 63 12.30 7.90 -9.55
C THR A 63 12.67 9.33 -9.23
N TYR A 64 11.88 10.28 -9.72
CA TYR A 64 12.08 11.70 -9.51
C TYR A 64 11.08 12.26 -8.50
N GLU A 65 11.43 13.39 -7.91
CA GLU A 65 10.62 14.07 -6.89
C GLU A 65 9.24 14.48 -7.44
N ASN A 66 9.16 14.80 -8.74
CA ASN A 66 7.90 15.10 -9.43
C ASN A 66 6.99 13.87 -9.67
N GLY A 67 7.39 12.69 -9.21
CA GLY A 67 6.63 11.44 -9.35
C GLY A 67 6.78 10.74 -10.70
N ALA A 68 7.69 11.21 -11.57
CA ALA A 68 8.09 10.47 -12.76
C ALA A 68 8.98 9.28 -12.38
N VAL A 69 8.88 8.19 -13.14
CA VAL A 69 9.70 6.99 -12.99
C VAL A 69 10.27 6.61 -14.35
N HIS A 70 11.58 6.58 -14.47
CA HIS A 70 12.29 6.10 -15.65
C HIS A 70 12.73 4.67 -15.41
N LEU A 71 12.46 3.80 -16.37
CA LEU A 71 12.83 2.39 -16.33
C LEU A 71 13.47 1.97 -17.64
N VAL A 72 14.44 1.06 -17.55
CA VAL A 72 14.92 0.36 -18.73
C VAL A 72 13.80 -0.53 -19.29
N HIS A 73 13.59 -0.44 -20.59
CA HIS A 73 12.61 -1.23 -21.31
C HIS A 73 12.91 -2.74 -21.16
N PRO A 74 11.92 -3.61 -20.93
CA PRO A 74 12.14 -5.04 -20.67
C PRO A 74 12.86 -5.76 -21.82
N GLU A 75 12.59 -5.40 -23.08
CA GLU A 75 13.32 -6.00 -24.23
C GLU A 75 14.81 -5.63 -24.24
N ASN A 76 15.15 -4.38 -23.92
CA ASN A 76 16.54 -3.95 -23.87
C ASN A 76 17.26 -4.56 -22.65
N TRP A 77 16.52 -4.74 -21.56
CA TRP A 77 17.01 -5.46 -20.39
C TRP A 77 17.41 -6.89 -20.70
N LYS A 78 16.58 -7.64 -21.45
CA LYS A 78 16.88 -9.04 -21.83
C LYS A 78 18.21 -9.15 -22.59
N ASN A 79 18.57 -8.12 -23.34
CA ASN A 79 19.81 -8.04 -24.13
C ASN A 79 21.01 -7.50 -23.32
N GLY A 80 20.83 -7.16 -22.04
CA GLY A 80 21.88 -6.63 -21.19
C GLY A 80 22.97 -7.66 -20.85
N ARG A 81 24.23 -7.20 -20.72
CA ARG A 81 25.34 -8.08 -20.30
C ARG A 81 25.41 -8.30 -18.78
N LYS A 82 25.15 -7.24 -17.99
CA LYS A 82 25.25 -7.25 -16.51
C LYS A 82 23.92 -7.56 -15.83
N TYR A 83 22.83 -7.05 -16.38
CA TYR A 83 21.48 -7.23 -15.85
C TYR A 83 20.58 -7.69 -16.99
N ASN A 84 20.08 -8.92 -16.90
CA ASN A 84 19.25 -9.53 -17.95
C ASN A 84 18.16 -10.45 -17.43
N SER A 85 18.07 -10.67 -16.12
CA SER A 85 17.07 -11.56 -15.57
C SER A 85 15.74 -10.83 -15.31
N GLU A 86 14.63 -11.53 -15.55
CA GLU A 86 13.27 -11.11 -15.21
C GLU A 86 13.18 -10.68 -13.74
N ARG A 87 13.74 -11.49 -12.83
CA ARG A 87 13.70 -11.23 -11.39
C ARG A 87 14.38 -9.91 -11.02
N GLN A 88 15.53 -9.59 -11.61
CA GLN A 88 16.22 -8.32 -11.35
C GLN A 88 15.46 -7.13 -11.94
N TRP A 89 14.83 -7.30 -13.12
CA TRP A 89 14.01 -6.25 -13.71
C TRP A 89 12.80 -5.95 -12.83
N ILE A 90 12.05 -6.98 -12.42
CA ILE A 90 10.89 -6.84 -11.53
C ILE A 90 11.31 -6.22 -10.19
N HIS A 91 12.45 -6.66 -9.63
CA HIS A 91 13.00 -6.05 -8.42
C HIS A 91 13.30 -4.56 -8.60
N THR A 92 13.84 -4.16 -9.76
CA THR A 92 14.07 -2.74 -10.10
C THR A 92 12.75 -1.97 -10.14
N VAL A 93 11.70 -2.52 -10.75
CA VAL A 93 10.36 -1.89 -10.72
C VAL A 93 9.88 -1.70 -9.29
N TYR A 94 10.02 -2.71 -8.42
CA TYR A 94 9.65 -2.57 -7.01
C TYR A 94 10.49 -1.55 -6.26
N HIS A 95 11.80 -1.48 -6.55
CA HIS A 95 12.71 -0.51 -5.96
C HIS A 95 12.27 0.92 -6.29
N GLU A 96 12.03 1.20 -7.58
CA GLU A 96 11.55 2.50 -8.03
C GLU A 96 10.15 2.83 -7.51
N MET A 97 9.24 1.85 -7.48
CA MET A 97 7.93 2.05 -6.84
C MET A 97 8.04 2.34 -5.34
N GLY A 98 9.02 1.76 -4.66
CA GLY A 98 9.35 2.07 -3.27
C GLY A 98 9.76 3.53 -3.13
N HIS A 99 10.66 4.01 -3.99
CA HIS A 99 10.99 5.44 -4.04
C HIS A 99 9.76 6.30 -4.30
N TYR A 100 8.96 5.96 -5.31
CA TYR A 100 7.76 6.75 -5.64
C TYR A 100 6.81 6.87 -4.45
N VAL A 101 6.54 5.76 -3.76
CA VAL A 101 5.71 5.75 -2.55
C VAL A 101 6.32 6.61 -1.45
N LEU A 102 7.64 6.62 -1.30
CA LEU A 102 8.34 7.45 -0.32
C LEU A 102 8.27 8.94 -0.66
N TRP A 103 8.36 9.32 -1.93
CA TRP A 103 8.31 10.71 -2.38
C TRP A 103 6.88 11.28 -2.44
N ALA A 104 5.92 10.55 -3.03
CA ALA A 104 4.59 11.06 -3.37
C ALA A 104 3.65 11.33 -2.18
N ASP A 105 4.10 11.06 -0.95
CA ASP A 105 3.33 11.25 0.28
C ASP A 105 4.26 11.81 1.37
N ALA A 106 4.94 12.92 1.05
CA ALA A 106 5.95 13.52 1.92
C ALA A 106 5.31 14.13 3.18
N GLU A 107 4.24 14.91 3.04
CA GLU A 107 3.52 15.57 4.14
C GLU A 107 3.05 14.59 5.22
N ARG A 108 2.25 13.58 4.86
CA ARG A 108 1.75 12.60 5.83
C ARG A 108 2.88 11.81 6.50
N LYS A 109 4.02 11.62 5.81
CA LYS A 109 5.20 10.98 6.41
C LYS A 109 5.93 11.92 7.34
N ALA A 110 6.05 13.20 7.00
CA ALA A 110 6.61 14.24 7.85
C ALA A 110 5.79 14.37 9.15
N ASP A 111 4.46 14.40 9.05
CA ASP A 111 3.56 14.42 10.21
C ASP A 111 3.74 13.19 11.11
N ASN A 112 3.74 11.99 10.50
CA ASN A 112 3.96 10.76 11.25
C ASN A 112 5.36 10.70 11.89
N PHE A 113 6.37 11.24 11.20
CA PHE A 113 7.72 11.36 11.73
C PHE A 113 7.73 12.31 12.94
N ALA A 114 7.20 13.53 12.79
CA ALA A 114 7.14 14.52 13.86
C ALA A 114 6.37 14.00 15.08
N TYR A 115 5.19 13.41 14.88
CA TYR A 115 4.38 12.82 15.95
C TYR A 115 5.16 11.74 16.72
N ARG A 116 5.86 10.84 16.02
CA ARG A 116 6.64 9.77 16.65
C ARG A 116 7.94 10.27 17.29
N PHE A 117 8.52 11.33 16.74
CA PHE A 117 9.75 11.93 17.25
C PHE A 117 9.52 12.62 18.60
N VAL A 118 8.38 13.30 18.76
CA VAL A 118 8.03 13.99 20.02
C VAL A 118 7.46 13.02 21.07
N ARG A 119 6.78 11.96 20.64
CA ARG A 119 6.19 10.97 21.55
C ARG A 119 7.25 10.26 22.39
N GLY A 120 7.29 10.57 23.68
CA GLY A 120 8.21 9.97 24.66
C GLY A 120 9.44 10.82 24.99
N VAL A 121 9.65 11.96 24.33
CA VAL A 121 10.78 12.87 24.62
C VAL A 121 10.47 13.80 25.80
N SER A 122 9.20 14.10 26.09
CA SER A 122 8.80 14.88 27.27
C SER A 122 8.76 14.08 28.59
N ALA A 123 9.30 12.85 28.63
CA ALA A 123 9.32 12.01 29.83
C ALA A 123 10.57 12.21 30.72
N ASN A 124 11.30 13.32 30.55
CA ASN A 124 12.50 13.63 31.33
C ASN A 124 12.44 14.99 32.03
N GLY A 125 11.33 15.29 32.71
CA GLY A 125 11.34 16.40 33.65
C GLY A 125 9.98 16.96 34.01
N ARG A 126 9.19 16.18 34.77
CA ARG A 126 8.48 16.63 35.99
C ARG A 126 7.57 15.50 36.48
N ASP A 127 7.76 15.22 37.76
CA ASP A 127 6.89 14.51 38.70
C ASP A 127 6.89 12.98 38.57
N ALA A 128 7.69 12.27 39.38
CA ALA A 128 7.54 12.05 40.83
C ALA A 128 6.32 11.20 41.18
N ASP A 129 6.68 10.12 41.89
CA ASP A 129 5.89 9.41 42.87
C ASP A 129 4.87 8.36 42.40
N GLY A 130 4.95 7.22 43.09
CA GLY A 130 4.20 6.03 42.79
C GLY A 130 2.71 6.24 43.07
N THR A 131 1.88 6.02 42.07
CA THR A 131 0.52 5.56 42.30
C THR A 131 0.02 4.85 41.06
N ALA A 132 -0.19 3.54 41.20
CA ALA A 132 -0.86 2.72 40.22
C ALA A 132 -2.28 3.26 40.01
N HIS A 133 -2.53 3.94 38.90
CA HIS A 133 -3.88 4.23 38.44
C HIS A 133 -4.22 3.37 37.22
N ALA A 134 -5.11 2.41 37.48
CA ALA A 134 -5.76 1.52 36.54
C ALA A 134 -6.36 2.28 35.33
N PRO A 135 -6.45 1.65 34.14
CA PRO A 135 -7.07 2.28 32.99
C PRO A 135 -8.58 2.42 33.21
N VAL A 136 -9.03 3.63 33.50
CA VAL A 136 -10.45 4.00 33.44
C VAL A 136 -10.88 3.96 31.99
N ALA A 137 -11.74 3.00 31.69
CA ALA A 137 -12.41 2.83 30.41
C ALA A 137 -13.14 4.11 30.01
N ALA A 138 -12.66 4.79 28.97
CA ALA A 138 -13.38 5.89 28.32
C ALA A 138 -14.54 5.31 27.48
N SER A 139 -15.68 5.13 28.15
CA SER A 139 -17.03 5.49 27.70
C SER A 139 -17.23 5.70 26.20
N ARG A 140 -17.49 4.61 25.47
CA ARG A 140 -18.32 4.68 24.27
C ARG A 140 -19.75 4.99 24.69
N ALA A 141 -20.24 6.18 24.34
CA ALA A 141 -21.61 6.63 24.51
C ALA A 141 -22.61 5.63 23.89
N ARG A 142 -23.15 4.75 24.73
CA ARG A 142 -24.23 3.82 24.40
C ARG A 142 -25.55 4.57 24.53
N ARG A 143 -26.04 5.10 23.40
CA ARG A 143 -27.38 5.70 23.26
C ARG A 143 -28.44 4.67 23.68
N LYS A 144 -29.05 4.82 24.87
CA LYS A 144 -30.22 4.05 25.30
C LYS A 144 -31.46 4.63 24.60
N ARG A 145 -32.15 3.80 23.81
CA ARG A 145 -33.57 4.00 23.45
C ARG A 145 -34.42 3.21 24.48
N PRO A 146 -35.49 3.76 25.06
CA PRO A 146 -36.33 3.03 26.02
C PRO A 146 -37.14 1.94 25.30
N GLY A 147 -37.21 0.76 25.89
CA GLY A 147 -37.93 -0.39 25.35
C GLY A 147 -39.39 -0.43 25.78
N LEU A 148 -40.22 -1.06 24.93
CA LEU A 148 -41.52 -1.61 25.28
C LEU A 148 -41.61 -3.05 24.73
N THR A 149 -41.40 -3.98 25.66
CA THR A 149 -42.20 -5.19 25.94
C THR A 149 -42.61 -6.16 24.81
N ARG A 150 -41.99 -7.35 24.88
CA ARG A 150 -42.47 -8.71 24.50
C ARG A 150 -43.93 -8.85 24.02
N ARG A 151 -44.12 -9.49 22.85
CA ARG A 151 -45.18 -10.50 22.68
C ARG A 151 -44.83 -11.59 21.65
N ARG A 152 -44.60 -12.78 22.20
CA ARG A 152 -44.88 -14.15 21.71
C ARG A 152 -44.91 -14.44 20.20
N LEU A 153 -43.97 -15.31 19.83
CA LEU A 153 -44.10 -16.44 18.89
C LEU A 153 -45.54 -16.88 18.57
N ARG A 154 -45.85 -16.97 17.27
CA ARG A 154 -46.68 -18.05 16.70
C ARG A 154 -46.19 -18.41 15.30
N ARG A 155 -45.93 -19.70 15.11
CA ARG A 155 -45.48 -20.35 13.85
C ARG A 155 -46.70 -20.73 12.99
N ARG A 156 -46.56 -20.54 11.67
CA ARG A 156 -47.10 -21.32 10.52
C ARG A 156 -48.64 -21.36 10.31
N PRO A 157 -49.18 -21.72 9.10
CA PRO A 157 -48.53 -22.45 7.99
C PRO A 157 -48.75 -21.91 6.55
N ARG A 158 -48.07 -22.61 5.62
CA ARG A 158 -48.26 -22.70 4.16
C ARG A 158 -49.73 -22.70 3.72
N ARG A 159 -50.01 -22.04 2.59
CA ARG A 159 -51.13 -22.37 1.70
C ARG A 159 -50.64 -22.45 0.25
N SER A 160 -51.12 -23.48 -0.42
CA SER A 160 -50.86 -23.92 -1.79
C SER A 160 -52.04 -23.58 -2.72
N ARG A 161 -51.75 -23.27 -4.00
CA ARG A 161 -52.59 -23.36 -5.23
C ARG A 161 -53.87 -22.50 -5.26
N SER A 162 -54.42 -21.99 -6.35
CA SER A 162 -54.49 -22.25 -7.81
C SER A 162 -54.98 -20.92 -8.48
N ARG A 163 -54.98 -20.65 -9.79
CA ARG A 163 -55.26 -21.42 -11.02
C ARG A 163 -54.36 -20.94 -12.15
#